data_AF-A0A954WNP6-F1
#
_entry.id   AF-A0A954WNP6-F1
#
_cell.length_a   1.000
_cell.length_b   1.000
_cell.length_c   1.000
_cell.angle_alpha   90.00
_cell.angle_beta   90.00
_cell.angle_gamma   90.00
#
_symmetry.space_group_name_H-M   'P 1'
#
loop_
_entity.id
_entity.type
_entity.pdbx_description
1 polymer ?
#
loop_
_entity_poly.entity_id
_entity_poly.type
_entity_poly.pdbx_seq_one_letter_code
_entity_poly.pdbx_strand_id
1 'polypeptide(L)'
;MDRPPIQDTVETPASSDDRLWALLAHLSQLVFPVFGALIIWLLKKEESKFVATQGLEALNFQLNILIGSLVAASTCFLMPLTFVLVGIGAVYAAVAAIKANRGDDFRYQYIIRLVK
;
A
#
# COMPACT_ATOMS: atom_id res chain seq x y z
N MET A 1 -1.64 -48.85 -25.37
CA MET A 1 -1.66 -47.37 -25.31
C MET A 1 -0.31 -46.95 -24.74
N ASP A 2 0.68 -46.71 -25.60
CA ASP A 2 1.95 -46.11 -25.16
C ASP A 2 1.68 -44.67 -24.77
N ARG A 3 1.69 -44.43 -23.46
CA ARG A 3 1.68 -43.08 -22.92
C ARG A 3 3.00 -42.43 -23.36
N PRO A 4 3.00 -41.25 -24.01
CA PRO A 4 4.24 -40.57 -24.32
C PRO A 4 5.04 -40.36 -23.02
N PRO A 5 6.37 -40.51 -23.05
CA PRO A 5 7.20 -40.36 -21.88
C PRO A 5 6.95 -38.98 -21.26
N ILE A 6 6.72 -38.98 -19.95
CA ILE A 6 6.62 -37.76 -19.17
C ILE A 6 8.01 -37.12 -19.29
N GLN A 7 8.12 -36.02 -20.03
CA GLN A 7 9.35 -35.25 -20.05
C GLN A 7 9.46 -34.59 -18.69
N ASP A 8 10.12 -35.28 -17.74
CA ASP A 8 10.63 -34.64 -16.55
C ASP A 8 11.61 -33.58 -17.03
N THR A 9 11.16 -32.33 -17.14
CA THR A 9 12.04 -31.20 -17.40
C THR A 9 12.97 -31.12 -16.20
N VAL A 10 14.15 -31.70 -16.32
CA VAL A 10 15.23 -31.55 -15.34
C VAL A 10 15.54 -30.06 -15.33
N GLU A 11 14.92 -29.31 -14.42
CA GLU A 11 15.23 -27.91 -14.23
C GLU A 11 16.67 -27.84 -13.73
N THR A 12 17.57 -27.36 -14.59
CA THR A 12 18.96 -27.12 -14.20
C THR A 12 18.95 -26.19 -13.00
N PRO A 13 19.64 -26.54 -11.90
CA PRO A 13 19.67 -25.70 -10.71
C PRO A 13 20.24 -24.32 -11.06
N ALA A 14 19.65 -23.28 -10.45
CA ALA A 14 20.05 -21.89 -10.69
C ALA A 14 21.55 -21.67 -10.46
N SER A 15 22.18 -20.93 -11.37
CA SER A 15 23.60 -20.61 -11.29
C SER A 15 23.91 -19.69 -10.10
N SER A 16 25.19 -19.56 -9.73
CA SER A 16 25.59 -18.57 -8.71
C SER A 16 25.29 -17.13 -9.14
N ASP A 17 25.37 -16.83 -10.44
CA ASP A 17 25.01 -15.50 -10.98
C ASP A 17 23.51 -15.26 -10.87
N ASP A 18 22.68 -16.24 -11.23
CA ASP A 18 21.22 -16.17 -11.12
C ASP A 18 20.78 -15.90 -9.68
N ARG A 19 21.43 -16.55 -8.71
CA ARG A 19 21.18 -16.33 -7.28
C ARG A 19 21.58 -14.91 -6.85
N LEU A 20 22.69 -14.39 -7.37
CA LEU A 20 23.10 -13.01 -7.11
C LEU A 20 22.10 -12.00 -7.67
N TRP A 21 21.65 -12.17 -8.92
CA TRP A 21 20.65 -11.30 -9.53
C TRP A 21 19.30 -11.34 -8.81
N ALA A 22 18.84 -12.52 -8.40
CA ALA A 22 17.65 -12.66 -7.58
C ALA A 22 17.81 -11.93 -6.23
N LEU A 23 18.96 -12.09 -5.56
CA LEU A 23 19.27 -11.39 -4.31
C LEU A 23 19.27 -9.86 -4.52
N LEU A 24 19.89 -9.38 -5.59
CA LEU A 24 19.91 -7.95 -5.93
C LEU A 24 18.50 -7.42 -6.23
N ALA A 25 17.64 -8.20 -6.90
CA ALA A 25 16.25 -7.80 -7.16
C ALA A 25 15.51 -7.50 -5.86
N HIS A 26 15.63 -8.39 -4.86
CA HIS A 26 15.02 -8.19 -3.54
C HIS A 26 15.66 -7.04 -2.76
N LEU A 27 16.99 -6.97 -2.70
CA LEU A 27 17.71 -5.93 -1.95
C LEU A 27 17.60 -4.53 -2.56
N SER A 28 17.25 -4.44 -3.85
CA SER A 28 17.09 -3.16 -4.53
C SER A 28 16.02 -2.27 -3.89
N GLN A 29 15.08 -2.84 -3.13
CA GLN A 29 14.09 -2.11 -2.35
C GLN A 29 14.71 -1.04 -1.43
N LEU A 30 15.94 -1.27 -0.93
CA LEU A 30 16.58 -0.37 0.03
C LEU A 30 17.10 0.93 -0.58
N VAL A 31 17.40 0.91 -1.88
CA VAL A 31 18.03 2.04 -2.58
C VAL A 31 17.07 2.65 -3.61
N PHE A 32 16.37 1.82 -4.37
CA PHE A 32 15.47 2.25 -5.42
C PHE A 32 14.21 1.36 -5.48
N PRO A 33 13.25 1.58 -4.55
CA PRO A 33 12.05 0.77 -4.44
C PRO A 33 11.29 0.67 -5.76
N VAL A 34 10.76 -0.52 -6.06
CA VAL A 34 10.01 -0.88 -7.28
C VAL A 34 10.89 -0.91 -8.53
N PHE A 35 11.60 0.18 -8.80
CA PHE A 35 12.38 0.32 -10.03
C PHE A 35 13.58 -0.61 -10.09
N GLY A 36 14.25 -0.89 -8.98
CA GLY A 36 15.40 -1.79 -8.96
C GLY A 36 15.03 -3.23 -9.35
N ALA A 37 13.99 -3.79 -8.75
CA ALA A 37 13.47 -5.11 -9.13
C ALA A 37 12.93 -5.13 -10.56
N LEU A 38 12.25 -4.05 -10.99
CA LEU A 38 11.74 -3.91 -12.35
C LEU A 38 12.85 -3.93 -13.39
N ILE A 39 13.93 -3.17 -13.17
CA ILE A 39 15.08 -3.11 -14.07
C ILE A 39 15.76 -4.49 -14.14
N ILE A 40 16.01 -5.12 -13.00
CA ILE A 40 16.64 -6.45 -12.96
C ILE A 40 15.77 -7.48 -13.68
N TRP A 41 14.45 -7.47 -13.44
CA TRP A 41 13.52 -8.33 -14.13
C TRP A 41 13.56 -8.11 -15.65
N LEU A 42 13.49 -6.85 -16.12
CA LEU A 42 13.53 -6.54 -17.55
C LEU A 42 14.84 -6.99 -18.22
N LEU A 43 15.97 -6.86 -17.54
CA LEU A 43 17.29 -7.23 -18.07
C LEU A 43 17.49 -8.74 -18.13
N LYS A 44 17.02 -9.48 -17.11
CA LYS A 44 17.37 -10.89 -16.92
C LYS A 44 16.25 -11.89 -17.19
N LYS A 45 15.02 -11.43 -17.45
CA LYS A 45 13.86 -12.33 -17.66
C LYS A 45 14.01 -13.30 -18.82
N GLU A 46 14.69 -12.90 -19.90
CA GLU A 46 14.89 -13.75 -21.09
C GLU A 46 16.11 -14.67 -20.94
N GLU A 47 17.02 -14.36 -20.00
CA GLU A 47 18.27 -15.11 -19.78
C GLU A 47 18.10 -16.25 -18.76
N SER A 48 17.32 -16.02 -17.70
CA SER A 48 17.11 -17.02 -16.64
C SER A 48 15.66 -17.03 -16.15
N LYS A 49 15.00 -18.19 -16.27
CA LYS A 49 13.65 -18.44 -15.71
C LYS A 49 13.61 -18.23 -14.20
N PHE A 50 14.69 -18.57 -13.49
CA PHE A 50 14.79 -18.36 -12.05
C PHE A 50 14.80 -16.87 -11.70
N VAL A 51 15.66 -16.09 -12.36
CA VAL A 51 15.73 -14.63 -12.14
C VAL A 51 14.44 -13.93 -12.58
N ALA A 52 13.82 -14.38 -13.68
CA ALA A 52 12.52 -13.89 -14.12
C ALA A 52 11.45 -14.06 -13.03
N THR A 53 11.41 -15.23 -12.40
CA THR A 53 10.43 -15.54 -11.34
C THR A 53 10.71 -14.73 -10.08
N GLN A 54 11.95 -14.72 -9.61
CA GLN A 54 12.35 -14.00 -8.40
C GLN A 54 12.27 -12.47 -8.55
N GLY A 55 12.63 -11.95 -9.71
CA GLY A 55 12.54 -10.51 -10.02
C GLY A 55 11.09 -10.03 -10.05
N LEU A 56 10.17 -10.83 -10.61
CA LEU A 56 8.74 -10.52 -10.59
C LEU A 56 8.16 -10.56 -9.17
N GLU A 57 8.57 -11.56 -8.37
CA GLU A 57 8.15 -11.66 -6.97
C GLU A 57 8.64 -10.46 -6.15
N ALA A 58 9.91 -10.08 -6.30
CA ALA A 58 10.49 -8.90 -5.67
C ALA A 58 9.73 -7.62 -6.07
N LEU A 59 9.40 -7.47 -7.36
CA LEU A 59 8.65 -6.34 -7.88
C LEU A 59 7.24 -6.27 -7.27
N ASN A 60 6.52 -7.39 -7.22
CA ASN A 60 5.19 -7.46 -6.62
C ASN A 60 5.22 -7.14 -5.14
N PHE A 61 6.19 -7.65 -4.39
CA PHE A 61 6.36 -7.33 -2.99
C PHE A 61 6.61 -5.83 -2.78
N GLN A 62 7.53 -5.25 -3.55
CA GLN A 62 7.84 -3.82 -3.48
C GLN A 62 6.62 -2.94 -3.80
N LEU A 63 5.80 -3.33 -4.79
CA LEU A 63 4.55 -2.64 -5.11
C LEU A 63 3.52 -2.75 -3.98
N ASN A 64 3.37 -3.92 -3.35
CA ASN A 64 2.48 -4.09 -2.21
C ASN A 64 2.88 -3.20 -1.03
N ILE A 65 4.18 -3.15 -0.72
CA ILE A 65 4.70 -2.27 0.34
C ILE A 65 4.47 -0.80 0.00
N LEU A 66 4.66 -0.39 -1.27
CA LEU A 66 4.41 0.98 -1.71
C LEU A 66 2.93 1.37 -1.55
N ILE A 67 2.01 0.53 -2.04
CA ILE A 67 0.57 0.77 -1.93
C ILE A 67 0.15 0.82 -0.46
N GLY A 68 0.58 -0.16 0.34
CA GLY A 68 0.32 -0.18 1.79
C GLY A 68 0.80 1.09 2.49
N SER A 69 1.99 1.58 2.11
CA SER A 69 2.56 2.81 2.65
C SER A 69 1.75 4.06 2.28
N LEU A 70 1.24 4.15 1.05
CA LEU A 70 0.40 5.28 0.60
C LEU A 70 -0.95 5.32 1.32
N VAL A 71 -1.57 4.16 1.54
CA VAL A 71 -2.83 4.04 2.29
C VAL A 71 -2.62 4.41 3.76
N ALA A 72 -1.54 3.90 4.37
CA ALA A 72 -1.18 4.22 5.75
C ALA A 72 -0.91 5.72 5.93
N ALA A 73 -0.11 6.33 5.05
CA ALA A 73 0.17 7.76 5.08
C ALA A 73 -1.12 8.59 5.01
N SER A 74 -2.02 8.26 4.08
CA SER A 74 -3.30 8.95 3.91
C SER A 74 -4.15 8.89 5.19
N THR A 75 -4.20 7.72 5.84
CA THR A 75 -4.95 7.53 7.09
C THR A 75 -4.32 8.32 8.24
N CYS A 76 -2.99 8.35 8.35
CA CYS A 76 -2.27 9.11 9.36
C CYS A 76 -2.52 10.62 9.28
N PHE A 77 -2.71 11.20 8.09
CA PHE A 77 -3.02 12.63 7.96
C PHE A 77 -4.49 12.96 8.23
N LEU A 78 -5.42 12.07 7.90
CA LEU A 78 -6.86 12.30 8.06
C LEU A 78 -7.37 12.04 9.50
N MET A 79 -6.74 11.13 10.23
CA MET A 79 -7.18 10.76 11.58
C MET A 79 -7.07 11.93 12.59
N PRO A 80 -5.96 12.68 12.69
CA PRO A 80 -5.87 13.83 13.59
C PRO A 80 -6.90 14.92 13.27
N LEU A 81 -7.13 15.19 11.98
CA LEU A 81 -8.14 16.16 11.53
C LEU A 81 -9.54 15.78 12.02
N THR A 82 -9.86 14.50 12.02
CA THR A 82 -11.14 13.99 12.52
C THR A 82 -11.34 14.32 14.00
N PHE A 83 -10.32 14.12 14.85
CA PHE A 83 -10.40 14.47 16.28
C PHE A 83 -10.57 15.96 16.52
N VAL A 84 -9.89 16.81 15.72
CA VAL A 84 -10.07 18.26 15.79
C VAL A 84 -11.51 18.65 15.48
N LEU A 85 -12.10 18.09 14.41
CA LEU A 85 -13.49 18.39 14.02
C LEU A 85 -14.49 17.91 15.09
N VAL A 86 -14.29 16.72 15.66
CA VAL A 86 -15.11 16.21 16.77
C VAL A 86 -15.01 17.13 17.99
N GLY A 87 -13.80 17.59 18.34
CA GLY A 87 -13.58 18.51 19.45
C GLY A 87 -14.31 19.85 19.26
N ILE A 88 -14.20 20.45 18.07
CA ILE A 88 -14.94 21.67 17.71
C ILE A 88 -16.45 21.45 17.82
N GLY A 89 -16.96 20.34 17.29
CA GLY A 89 -18.38 19.97 17.39
C GLY A 89 -18.86 19.83 18.83
N ALA A 90 -18.06 19.20 19.70
CA ALA A 90 -18.36 19.05 21.11
C ALA A 90 -18.46 20.40 21.84
N VAL A 91 -17.56 21.35 21.55
CA VAL A 91 -17.63 22.72 22.11
C VAL A 91 -18.91 23.42 21.68
N TYR A 92 -19.25 23.38 20.38
CA TYR A 92 -20.47 23.99 19.88
C TYR A 92 -21.73 23.36 20.49
N ALA A 93 -21.75 22.04 20.66
CA ALA A 93 -22.84 21.33 21.31
C ALA A 93 -23.01 21.74 22.78
N ALA A 94 -21.91 21.88 23.52
CA ALA A 94 -21.94 22.35 24.90
C ALA A 94 -22.51 23.78 25.01
N VAL A 95 -22.05 24.70 24.16
CA VAL A 95 -22.58 26.09 24.11
C VAL A 95 -24.06 26.11 23.75
N ALA A 96 -24.47 25.32 22.76
CA ALA A 96 -25.86 25.21 22.35
C ALA A 96 -26.74 24.69 23.50
N ALA A 97 -26.28 23.65 24.21
CA ALA A 97 -27.01 23.08 25.35
C ALA A 97 -27.19 24.09 26.49
N ILE A 98 -26.14 24.83 26.86
CA ILE A 98 -26.22 25.86 27.90
C ILE A 98 -27.22 26.96 27.51
N LYS A 99 -27.17 27.44 26.26
CA LYS A 99 -28.06 28.49 25.77
C LYS A 99 -29.51 28.03 25.68
N ALA A 100 -29.75 26.83 25.16
CA ALA A 100 -31.09 26.23 25.14
C ALA A 100 -31.66 26.09 26.55
N ASN A 101 -30.85 25.69 27.54
CA ASN A 101 -31.28 25.59 28.93
C ASN A 101 -31.62 26.95 29.56
N ARG A 102 -31.08 28.06 29.03
CA ARG A 102 -31.43 29.43 29.45
C ARG A 102 -32.66 29.99 28.72
N GLY A 103 -33.21 29.26 27.76
CA GLY A 103 -34.29 29.74 26.89
C GLY A 103 -33.82 30.62 25.73
N ASP A 104 -32.51 30.66 25.44
CA ASP A 104 -31.97 31.40 24.30
C ASP A 104 -32.09 30.58 23.00
N ASP A 105 -32.53 31.23 21.92
CA ASP A 105 -32.58 30.64 20.58
C ASP A 105 -31.18 30.53 19.94
N PHE A 106 -30.40 29.54 20.35
CA PHE A 106 -29.10 29.28 19.75
C PHE A 106 -29.22 28.64 18.37
N ARG A 107 -28.59 29.27 17.37
CA ARG A 107 -28.49 28.75 16.01
C ARG A 107 -27.02 28.50 15.66
N TYR A 108 -26.71 27.26 15.29
CA TYR A 108 -25.42 26.94 14.69
C TYR A 108 -25.25 27.74 13.38
N GLN A 109 -24.09 28.39 13.25
CA GLN A 109 -23.78 29.27 12.13
C GLN A 109 -23.31 28.47 10.90
N TYR A 110 -22.49 27.44 11.13
CA TYR A 110 -21.86 26.65 10.08
C TYR A 110 -22.53 25.27 9.93
N ILE A 111 -23.84 25.25 9.65
CA ILE A 111 -24.58 24.00 9.38
C ILE A 111 -25.38 24.09 8.09
N ILE A 112 -25.46 22.96 7.38
CA ILE A 112 -26.44 22.75 6.32
C ILE A 112 -27.69 22.16 6.98
N ARG A 113 -28.85 22.79 6.77
CA ARG A 113 -30.13 22.35 7.35
C ARG A 113 -30.81 21.39 6.40
N LEU A 114 -30.61 20.09 6.61
CA LEU A 114 -31.17 19.03 5.76
C LEU A 114 -32.64 18.74 6.05
N VAL A 115 -33.10 19.03 7.27
CA VAL A 115 -34.47 18.81 7.73
C VAL A 115 -35.03 20.13 8.27
N LYS A 116 -36.32 20.39 8.05
CA LYS A 116 -37.05 21.58 8.49
C LYS A 116 -38.22 21.23 9.38
#